data_AF-A0A3P7QBE4-F1
#
_entry.id   AF-A0A3P7QBE4-F1
#
_cell.length_a   1.000
_cell.length_b   1.000
_cell.length_c   1.000
_cell.angle_alpha   90.00
_cell.angle_beta   90.00
_cell.angle_gamma   90.00
#
_symmetry.space_group_name_H-M   'P 1'
#
loop_
_entity.id
_entity.type
_entity.pdbx_description
1 polymer ?
#
loop_
_entity_poly.entity_id
_entity_poly.type
_entity_poly.pdbx_seq_one_letter_code
_entity_poly.pdbx_strand_id
1 'polypeptide(L)'
;MDAHNRGLSFHVHVLDSPIEGKGKQLLETLCSRGIKCSYGMLASIGYVIRECQLVLLGCSAILSHGCAVAERGTSQVALVASASNIPVLVAAQTCKFVDRVQSFLHGVHEVSALVGERQEAVPAELITALVTELRILPPSSAPAVLKAKQLAVDS
;
A
#
# COMPACT_ATOMS: atom_id res chain seq x y z
N MET A 1 -14.17 5.74 4.90
CA MET A 1 -15.41 6.18 5.57
C MET A 1 -15.96 7.45 4.95
N ASP A 2 -15.14 8.49 4.80
CA ASP A 2 -15.56 9.78 4.24
C ASP A 2 -16.21 9.65 2.85
N ALA A 3 -15.70 8.76 2.01
CA ALA A 3 -16.31 8.45 0.71
C ALA A 3 -17.78 8.01 0.84
N HIS A 4 -18.09 7.14 1.80
CA HIS A 4 -19.45 6.67 2.04
C HIS A 4 -20.34 7.79 2.60
N ASN A 5 -19.82 8.59 3.53
CA ASN A 5 -20.54 9.72 4.11
C ASN A 5 -20.88 10.80 3.05
N ARG A 6 -20.08 10.89 1.99
CA ARG A 6 -20.33 11.76 0.83
C ARG A 6 -21.35 11.17 -0.16
N GLY A 7 -21.96 10.03 0.15
CA GLY A 7 -22.96 9.36 -0.69
C GLY A 7 -22.37 8.56 -1.85
N LEU A 8 -21.06 8.27 -1.85
CA LEU A 8 -20.48 7.41 -2.89
C LEU A 8 -20.90 5.96 -2.66
N SER A 9 -21.46 5.36 -3.71
CA SER A 9 -21.79 3.93 -3.74
C SER A 9 -20.58 3.14 -4.22
N PHE A 10 -20.09 2.22 -3.40
CA PHE A 10 -19.00 1.32 -3.74
C PHE A 10 -19.13 0.02 -2.95
N HIS A 11 -18.45 -1.01 -3.44
CA HIS A 11 -18.32 -2.31 -2.78
C HIS A 11 -16.85 -2.54 -2.45
N VAL A 12 -16.55 -2.94 -1.21
CA VAL A 12 -15.18 -3.18 -0.74
C VAL A 12 -14.92 -4.67 -0.62
N HIS A 13 -13.93 -5.18 -1.34
CA HIS A 13 -13.39 -6.51 -1.09
C HIS A 13 -12.18 -6.39 -0.16
N VAL A 14 -12.27 -6.98 1.03
CA VAL A 14 -11.18 -7.06 2.00
C VAL A 14 -10.52 -8.42 1.86
N LEU A 15 -9.24 -8.42 1.44
CA LEU A 15 -8.42 -9.62 1.39
C LEU A 15 -7.52 -9.66 2.62
N ASP A 16 -7.45 -10.83 3.27
CA ASP A 16 -6.67 -11.00 4.49
C ASP A 16 -5.75 -12.23 4.40
N SER A 17 -4.71 -12.21 5.24
CA SER A 17 -3.88 -13.37 5.52
C SER A 17 -4.45 -14.14 6.73
N PRO A 18 -4.23 -15.46 6.82
CA PRO A 18 -4.73 -16.25 7.95
C PRO A 18 -4.04 -15.94 9.30
N ILE A 19 -2.96 -15.12 9.30
CA ILE A 19 -2.06 -14.98 10.44
C ILE A 19 -2.42 -13.79 11.33
N GLU A 20 -2.78 -12.63 10.74
CA GLU A 20 -2.86 -11.38 11.51
C GLU A 20 -4.28 -10.92 11.85
N GLY A 21 -5.30 -11.36 11.11
CA GLY A 21 -6.70 -11.04 11.39
C GLY A 21 -7.06 -9.55 11.31
N LYS A 22 -6.15 -8.70 10.79
CA LYS A 22 -6.35 -7.26 10.63
C LYS A 22 -7.44 -6.95 9.61
N GLY A 23 -7.57 -7.76 8.56
CA GLY A 23 -8.63 -7.64 7.57
C GLY A 23 -10.02 -7.86 8.18
N LYS A 24 -10.16 -8.79 9.13
CA LYS A 24 -11.43 -8.97 9.87
C LYS A 24 -11.82 -7.73 10.68
N GLN A 25 -10.88 -7.11 11.38
CA GLN A 25 -11.14 -5.87 12.12
C GLN A 25 -11.56 -4.72 11.19
N LEU A 26 -10.91 -4.60 10.04
CA LEU A 26 -11.30 -3.64 9.00
C LEU A 26 -12.71 -3.94 8.49
N LEU A 27 -13.03 -5.21 8.22
CA LEU A 27 -14.35 -5.64 7.78
C LEU A 27 -15.43 -5.25 8.79
N GLU A 28 -15.25 -5.59 10.06
CA GLU A 28 -16.19 -5.20 11.15
C GLU A 28 -16.39 -3.68 11.20
N THR A 29 -15.31 -2.92 11.06
CA THR A 29 -15.35 -1.45 11.05
C THR A 29 -16.11 -0.90 9.84
N LEU A 30 -15.99 -1.52 8.66
CA LEU A 30 -16.72 -1.13 7.44
C LEU A 30 -18.19 -1.50 7.52
N CYS A 31 -18.48 -2.74 7.90
CA CYS A 31 -19.85 -3.25 7.91
C CYS A 31 -20.69 -2.61 9.03
N SER A 32 -20.09 -2.27 10.19
CA SER A 32 -20.77 -1.49 11.25
C SER A 32 -21.20 -0.09 10.82
N ARG A 33 -20.63 0.44 9.74
CA ARG A 33 -21.03 1.72 9.13
C ARG A 33 -21.92 1.57 7.90
N GLY A 34 -22.43 0.37 7.63
CA GLY A 34 -23.33 0.11 6.50
C GLY A 34 -22.64 0.09 5.13
N ILE A 35 -21.31 0.02 5.07
CA ILE A 35 -20.57 -0.09 3.82
C ILE A 35 -20.65 -1.53 3.32
N LYS A 36 -21.03 -1.73 2.06
CA LYS A 36 -21.09 -3.06 1.45
C LYS A 36 -19.68 -3.62 1.31
N CYS A 37 -19.46 -4.77 1.94
CA CYS A 37 -18.17 -5.36 2.23
C CYS A 37 -18.22 -6.87 1.91
N SER A 38 -17.21 -7.39 1.23
CA SER A 38 -16.97 -8.83 1.06
C SER A 38 -15.59 -9.19 1.59
N TYR A 39 -15.47 -10.38 2.17
CA TYR A 39 -14.22 -10.86 2.75
C TYR A 39 -13.69 -12.07 1.99
N GLY A 40 -12.39 -12.10 1.74
CA GLY A 40 -11.69 -13.19 1.08
C GLY A 40 -10.30 -13.40 1.64
N MET A 41 -9.68 -14.51 1.26
CA MET A 41 -8.27 -14.75 1.57
C MET A 41 -7.40 -14.21 0.44
N LEU A 42 -6.12 -13.93 0.71
CA LEU A 42 -5.17 -13.56 -0.34
C LEU A 42 -5.17 -14.55 -1.53
N ALA A 43 -5.39 -15.85 -1.25
CA ALA A 43 -5.48 -16.89 -2.28
C ALA A 43 -6.63 -16.68 -3.29
N SER A 44 -7.70 -15.95 -2.93
CA SER A 44 -8.84 -15.68 -3.82
C SER A 44 -8.67 -14.45 -4.70
N ILE A 45 -7.52 -13.76 -4.65
CA ILE A 45 -7.28 -12.53 -5.42
C ILE A 45 -7.58 -12.70 -6.92
N GLY A 46 -7.19 -13.81 -7.54
CA GLY A 46 -7.39 -14.03 -8.97
C GLY A 46 -8.86 -14.08 -9.41
N TYR A 47 -9.77 -14.43 -8.50
CA TYR A 47 -11.21 -14.37 -8.74
C TYR A 47 -11.77 -12.97 -8.45
N VAL A 48 -11.44 -12.44 -7.26
CA VAL A 48 -11.97 -11.16 -6.75
C VAL A 48 -11.55 -9.97 -7.63
N ILE A 49 -10.33 -10.01 -8.17
CA ILE A 49 -9.79 -8.90 -8.95
C ILE A 49 -10.64 -8.58 -10.19
N ARG A 50 -11.38 -9.56 -10.73
CA ARG A 50 -12.26 -9.38 -11.89
C ARG A 50 -13.47 -8.48 -11.62
N GLU A 51 -13.83 -8.34 -10.35
CA GLU A 51 -14.95 -7.50 -9.89
C GLU A 51 -14.48 -6.12 -9.43
N CYS A 52 -13.16 -5.91 -9.38
CA CYS A 52 -12.54 -4.71 -8.82
C CYS A 52 -12.12 -3.73 -9.93
N GLN A 53 -12.22 -2.44 -9.65
CA GLN A 53 -11.80 -1.36 -10.56
C GLN A 53 -10.57 -0.60 -10.04
N LEU A 54 -10.21 -0.84 -8.78
CA LEU A 54 -9.16 -0.13 -8.06
C LEU A 54 -8.67 -0.99 -6.90
N VAL A 55 -7.35 -1.01 -6.71
CA VAL A 55 -6.73 -1.59 -5.51
C VAL A 55 -6.16 -0.45 -4.65
N LEU A 56 -6.55 -0.44 -3.38
CA LEU A 56 -6.00 0.46 -2.35
C LEU A 56 -5.12 -0.34 -1.40
N LEU A 57 -3.88 0.08 -1.25
CA LEU A 57 -2.90 -0.53 -0.35
C LEU A 57 -2.47 0.46 0.72
N GLY A 58 -2.26 -0.05 1.93
CA GLY A 58 -1.51 0.65 2.96
C GLY A 58 -0.02 0.30 2.87
N CYS A 59 0.82 1.16 3.43
CA CYS A 59 2.24 0.85 3.61
C CYS A 59 2.77 1.28 4.99
N SER A 60 3.88 0.68 5.37
CA SER A 60 4.69 1.06 6.52
C SER A 60 5.75 2.10 6.15
N ALA A 61 6.34 2.00 4.96
CA ALA A 61 7.29 2.99 4.44
C ALA A 61 7.24 3.08 2.91
N ILE A 62 7.70 4.21 2.35
CA ILE A 62 8.00 4.37 0.93
C ILE A 62 9.49 4.64 0.79
N LEU A 63 10.19 3.82 0.00
CA LEU A 63 11.63 3.97 -0.22
C LEU A 63 11.90 5.04 -1.30
N SER A 64 13.12 5.61 -1.32
CA SER A 64 13.53 6.62 -2.32
C SER A 64 13.29 6.21 -3.77
N HIS A 65 13.42 4.94 -4.09
CA HIS A 65 13.22 4.40 -5.43
C HIS A 65 11.74 4.05 -5.74
N GLY A 66 10.81 4.46 -4.87
CA GLY A 66 9.37 4.33 -5.08
C GLY A 66 8.75 3.02 -4.62
N CYS A 67 9.55 2.04 -4.18
CA CYS A 67 9.02 0.80 -3.61
C CYS A 67 8.28 1.07 -2.30
N ALA A 68 7.17 0.37 -2.09
CA ALA A 68 6.40 0.45 -0.84
C ALA A 68 6.73 -0.74 0.05
N VAL A 69 7.07 -0.49 1.32
CA VAL A 69 7.19 -1.54 2.33
C VAL A 69 5.81 -1.79 2.93
N ALA A 70 5.29 -3.01 2.79
CA ALA A 70 3.95 -3.39 3.23
C ALA A 70 3.94 -4.79 3.85
N GLU A 71 2.79 -5.25 4.33
CA GLU A 71 2.65 -6.60 4.89
C GLU A 71 2.80 -7.67 3.79
N ARG A 72 3.32 -8.84 4.17
CA ARG A 72 3.49 -9.97 3.26
C ARG A 72 2.16 -10.39 2.63
N GLY A 73 2.16 -10.58 1.32
CA GLY A 73 0.98 -10.83 0.49
C GLY A 73 0.52 -9.60 -0.31
N THR A 74 0.99 -8.40 0.05
CA THR A 74 0.67 -7.16 -0.67
C THR A 74 1.23 -7.17 -2.09
N SER A 75 2.45 -7.67 -2.30
CA SER A 75 3.05 -7.75 -3.65
C SER A 75 2.25 -8.69 -4.56
N GLN A 76 1.69 -9.77 -4.00
CA GLN A 76 0.83 -10.70 -4.75
C GLN A 76 -0.43 -9.99 -5.25
N VAL A 77 -1.07 -9.18 -4.40
CA VAL A 77 -2.25 -8.39 -4.79
C VAL A 77 -1.89 -7.37 -5.86
N ALA A 78 -0.78 -6.63 -5.68
CA ALA A 78 -0.33 -5.62 -6.63
C ALA A 78 0.03 -6.24 -8.00
N LEU A 79 0.68 -7.40 -8.00
CA LEU A 79 1.06 -8.11 -9.22
C LEU A 79 -0.16 -8.56 -10.03
N VAL A 80 -1.14 -9.19 -9.36
CA VAL A 80 -2.36 -9.68 -10.03
C VAL A 80 -3.21 -8.50 -10.53
N ALA A 81 -3.27 -7.40 -9.78
CA ALA A 81 -3.96 -6.18 -10.19
C ALA A 81 -3.29 -5.54 -11.42
N SER A 82 -1.97 -5.38 -11.39
CA SER A 82 -1.18 -4.85 -12.51
C SER A 82 -1.36 -5.70 -13.77
N ALA A 83 -1.27 -7.02 -13.65
CA ALA A 83 -1.51 -7.94 -14.77
C ALA A 83 -2.96 -7.88 -15.32
N SER A 84 -3.91 -7.44 -14.49
CA SER A 84 -5.31 -7.25 -14.86
C SER A 84 -5.64 -5.82 -15.31
N ASN A 85 -4.63 -4.96 -15.48
CA ASN A 85 -4.77 -3.52 -15.78
C ASN A 85 -5.62 -2.75 -14.77
N ILE A 86 -5.63 -3.18 -13.51
CA ILE A 86 -6.34 -2.50 -12.42
C ILE A 86 -5.33 -1.61 -11.68
N PRO A 87 -5.61 -0.31 -11.52
CA PRO A 87 -4.69 0.61 -10.87
C PRO A 87 -4.49 0.26 -9.40
N VAL A 88 -3.25 0.36 -8.96
CA VAL A 88 -2.81 0.11 -7.59
C VAL A 88 -2.38 1.43 -6.97
N LEU A 89 -3.13 1.90 -5.98
CA LEU A 89 -2.82 3.11 -5.23
C LEU A 89 -2.31 2.76 -3.85
N VAL A 90 -1.18 3.34 -3.46
CA VAL A 90 -0.65 3.20 -2.10
C VAL A 90 -0.90 4.49 -1.33
N ALA A 91 -1.66 4.39 -0.25
CA ALA A 91 -1.93 5.51 0.64
C ALA A 91 -0.85 5.59 1.73
N ALA A 92 -0.11 6.70 1.76
CA ALA A 92 1.01 6.90 2.67
C ALA A 92 1.12 8.36 3.09
N GLN A 93 1.44 8.62 4.36
CA GLN A 93 1.80 9.97 4.80
C GLN A 93 3.24 10.28 4.39
N THR A 94 3.58 11.56 4.14
CA THR A 94 4.94 11.96 3.75
C THR A 94 6.00 11.59 4.80
N CYS A 95 5.62 11.51 6.08
CA CYS A 95 6.52 11.08 7.15
C CYS A 95 7.06 9.64 6.94
N LYS A 96 6.34 8.78 6.23
CA LYS A 96 6.71 7.39 5.92
C LYS A 96 7.71 7.24 4.77
N PHE A 97 8.12 8.34 4.11
CA PHE A 97 9.13 8.31 3.08
C PHE A 97 10.53 8.21 3.71
N VAL A 98 11.35 7.28 3.21
CA VAL A 98 12.73 7.01 3.67
C VAL A 98 13.74 6.94 2.52
N ASP A 99 14.88 7.62 2.66
CA ASP A 99 15.83 7.90 1.55
C ASP A 99 16.74 6.70 1.21
N ARG A 100 17.35 6.10 2.21
CA ARG A 100 17.96 4.76 2.21
C ARG A 100 18.66 4.64 3.56
N VAL A 101 18.78 3.40 4.00
CA VAL A 101 19.63 2.95 5.10
C VAL A 101 21.00 3.63 5.03
N GLN A 102 21.44 4.29 6.11
CA GLN A 102 22.86 4.56 6.29
C GLN A 102 23.60 3.21 6.19
N SER A 103 24.41 3.08 5.13
CA SER A 103 25.33 1.98 4.79
C SER A 103 25.79 1.14 5.98
N PHE A 104 25.84 -0.20 5.88
CA PHE A 104 27.08 -0.98 6.01
C PHE A 104 26.92 -2.41 5.43
N LEU A 105 27.61 -2.64 4.31
CA LEU A 105 28.13 -3.92 3.75
C LEU A 105 27.19 -5.13 3.53
N HIS A 106 27.20 -5.57 2.26
CA HIS A 106 26.80 -6.87 1.68
C HIS A 106 25.39 -6.94 1.06
N GLY A 107 25.38 -7.41 -0.19
CA GLY A 107 24.27 -7.33 -1.13
C GLY A 107 22.99 -8.06 -0.73
N VAL A 108 21.92 -7.77 -1.48
CA VAL A 108 20.59 -8.42 -1.48
C VAL A 108 19.83 -8.43 -0.13
N HIS A 109 20.47 -8.08 0.99
CA HIS A 109 19.91 -8.08 2.36
C HIS A 109 19.44 -6.69 2.85
N GLU A 110 19.58 -5.61 2.08
CA GLU A 110 19.26 -4.23 2.53
C GLU A 110 17.76 -3.98 2.74
N VAL A 111 16.91 -4.70 2.00
CA VAL A 111 15.46 -4.66 2.19
C VAL A 111 15.10 -5.32 3.53
N SER A 112 15.79 -6.39 3.91
CA SER A 112 15.46 -7.24 5.07
C SER A 112 15.68 -6.59 6.45
N ALA A 113 16.42 -5.49 6.55
CA ALA A 113 16.61 -4.77 7.82
C ALA A 113 15.47 -3.77 8.12
N LEU A 114 14.87 -3.20 7.07
CA LEU A 114 13.70 -2.33 7.16
C LEU A 114 12.39 -3.12 7.07
N VAL A 115 12.43 -4.19 6.29
CA VAL A 115 11.36 -5.17 6.15
C VAL A 115 11.50 -6.15 7.30
N GLY A 116 10.79 -5.88 8.41
CA GLY A 116 10.67 -6.87 9.48
C GLY A 116 10.18 -8.22 8.92
N GLU A 117 10.31 -9.32 9.67
CA GLU A 117 10.03 -10.69 9.17
C GLU A 117 8.67 -10.86 8.45
N ARG A 118 7.70 -10.00 8.78
CA ARG A 118 6.32 -9.99 8.27
C ARG A 118 6.04 -9.01 7.14
N GLN A 119 7.00 -8.19 6.77
CA GLN A 119 6.86 -7.21 5.70
C GLN A 119 7.44 -7.75 4.39
N GLU A 120 7.19 -7.03 3.31
CA GLU A 120 7.87 -7.19 2.02
C GLU A 120 7.97 -5.84 1.31
N ALA A 121 8.79 -5.77 0.26
CA ALA A 121 8.85 -4.62 -0.63
C ALA A 121 8.00 -4.86 -1.89
N VAL A 122 7.01 -4.00 -2.11
CA VAL A 122 6.20 -3.95 -3.32
C VAL A 122 6.94 -3.10 -4.36
N PRO A 123 7.30 -3.67 -5.53
CA PRO A 123 8.00 -2.95 -6.58
C PRO A 123 7.24 -1.71 -7.06
N ALA A 124 7.96 -0.62 -7.30
CA ALA A 124 7.41 0.64 -7.80
C ALA A 124 6.65 0.48 -9.13
N GLU A 125 7.06 -0.47 -9.98
CA GLU A 125 6.44 -0.75 -11.28
C GLU A 125 5.01 -1.31 -11.16
N LEU A 126 4.67 -1.91 -10.01
CA LEU A 126 3.33 -2.40 -9.74
C LEU A 126 2.43 -1.31 -9.13
N ILE A 127 2.98 -0.16 -8.79
CA ILE A 127 2.27 0.93 -8.12
C ILE A 127 1.93 2.01 -9.15
N THR A 128 0.63 2.27 -9.32
CA THR A 128 0.16 3.31 -10.25
C THR A 128 0.41 4.70 -9.69
N ALA A 129 0.08 4.95 -8.42
CA ALA A 129 0.38 6.22 -7.76
C ALA A 129 0.44 6.10 -6.23
N LEU A 130 1.19 7.02 -5.63
CA LEU A 130 1.26 7.26 -4.19
C LEU A 130 0.30 8.39 -3.83
N VAL A 131 -0.61 8.11 -2.90
CA VAL A 131 -1.59 9.07 -2.40
C VAL A 131 -1.11 9.58 -1.04
N THR A 132 -0.76 10.86 -0.98
CA THR A 132 -0.27 11.54 0.23
C THR A 132 -1.18 12.70 0.61
N GLU A 133 -0.96 13.27 1.80
CA GLU A 133 -1.65 14.47 2.27
C GLU A 133 -1.32 15.73 1.43
N LEU A 134 -0.22 15.73 0.67
CA LEU A 134 0.18 16.87 -0.16
C LEU A 134 -0.40 16.78 -1.57
N ARG A 135 -0.33 15.59 -2.17
CA ARG A 135 -0.77 15.30 -3.54
C ARG A 135 -0.74 13.82 -3.85
N ILE A 136 -1.35 13.48 -4.98
CA ILE A 136 -1.13 12.22 -5.68
C ILE A 136 0.11 12.39 -6.56
N LEU A 137 1.06 11.47 -6.46
CA LEU A 137 2.32 11.51 -7.20
C LEU A 137 2.69 10.11 -7.73
N PRO A 138 3.41 10.01 -8.86
CA PRO A 138 3.94 8.73 -9.31
C PRO A 138 5.05 8.26 -8.34
N PRO A 139 5.30 6.94 -8.22
CA PRO A 139 6.37 6.41 -7.36
C PRO A 139 7.76 6.99 -7.65
N SER A 140 8.03 7.36 -8.90
CA SER A 140 9.28 8.02 -9.33
C SER A 140 9.52 9.39 -8.68
N SER A 141 8.50 10.00 -8.08
CA SER A 141 8.61 11.28 -7.36
C SER A 141 8.97 11.12 -5.88
N ALA A 142 9.16 9.89 -5.38
CA ALA A 142 9.55 9.65 -3.99
C ALA A 142 10.82 10.41 -3.53
N PRO A 143 11.90 10.54 -4.34
CA PRO A 143 13.06 11.35 -3.96
C PRO A 143 12.73 12.83 -3.76
N ALA A 144 11.81 13.38 -4.55
CA ALA A 144 11.42 14.79 -4.43
C ALA A 144 10.66 15.05 -3.12
N VAL A 145 9.81 14.11 -2.70
CA VAL A 145 9.11 14.17 -1.40
C VAL A 145 10.11 14.10 -0.25
N LEU A 146 11.12 13.21 -0.35
CA LEU A 146 12.18 13.10 0.64
C LEU A 146 13.00 14.38 0.79
N LYS A 147 13.38 14.98 -0.34
CA LYS A 147 14.10 16.26 -0.34
C LYS A 147 13.27 17.37 0.29
N ALA A 148 11.98 17.46 -0.05
CA ALA A 148 11.08 18.43 0.55
C ALA A 148 10.93 18.22 2.07
N LYS A 149 10.87 16.96 2.52
CA LYS A 149 10.84 16.60 3.94
C LYS A 149 12.10 17.04 4.67
N GLN A 150 13.29 16.84 4.10
CA GLN A 150 14.56 17.27 4.72
C GLN A 150 14.61 18.79 4.90
N LEU A 151 14.25 19.56 3.87
CA LEU A 151 14.22 21.02 3.93
C LEU A 151 13.28 21.56 5.02
N ALA A 152 12.17 20.87 5.28
CA ALA A 152 11.22 21.24 6.33
C ALA A 152 11.71 20.92 7.75
N VAL A 153 12.68 20.01 7.91
CA VAL A 153 13.29 19.69 9.22
C VAL A 153 14.45 20.64 9.54
N ASP A 154 15.14 21.15 8.51
CA ASP A 154 16.26 22.07 8.64
C ASP A 154 15.85 23.56 8.81
N SER A 155 14.54 23.84 8.91
CA SER A 155 13.95 25.20 9.07
C SER A 155 13.39 25.40 10.47
#